data_AF-A0A6G0FJW7-F1
#
_entry.id   AF-A0A6G0FJW7-F1
#
_cell.length_a   1.000
_cell.length_b   1.000
_cell.length_c   1.000
_cell.angle_alpha   90.00
_cell.angle_beta   90.00
_cell.angle_gamma   90.00
#
_symmetry.space_group_name_H-M   'P 1'
#
loop_
_entity.id
_entity.type
_entity.pdbx_description
1 polymer ?
#
loop_
_entity_poly.entity_id
_entity_poly.type
_entity_poly.pdbx_seq_one_letter_code
_entity_poly.pdbx_strand_id
1 'polypeptide(L)'
;MRRQQGHGIGTRRWTCRIGAMSRCHGIGQARGDHRAARHRSASSTRRQVRSSPRRSAPWRIFIHPQIPSDALRDAAYRGIEPLTDLGLATFGWGWHIEAATAALRVIPRGTLDRHPDLQIVLGHWGELLPFWRDRADSLARLAGLKHRISDYLRTNLFLTTSGMLNPALLHHALTVTTTDRLIFSTDSPFQQPTRADIDTFLAHFASDGDRRKISSTNAATLFNIDLTAR
;
A
#
# COMPACT_ATOMS: atom_id res chain seq x y z
N MET A 1 -8.51 51.02 7.41
CA MET A 1 -9.57 49.98 7.33
C MET A 1 -8.95 48.68 6.82
N ARG A 2 -9.04 47.63 7.65
CA ARG A 2 -8.90 46.17 7.43
C ARG A 2 -7.82 45.62 6.48
N ARG A 3 -6.79 45.05 7.12
CA ARG A 3 -6.03 43.87 6.65
C ARG A 3 -6.98 42.67 6.52
N GLN A 4 -6.89 41.90 5.44
CA GLN A 4 -7.37 40.52 5.41
C GLN A 4 -6.17 39.58 5.28
N GLN A 5 -6.08 38.69 6.26
CA GLN A 5 -5.16 37.57 6.31
C GLN A 5 -5.80 36.41 5.55
N GLY A 6 -5.15 35.89 4.51
CA GLY A 6 -5.49 34.62 3.89
C GLY A 6 -4.68 33.51 4.56
N HIS A 7 -5.36 32.61 5.30
CA HIS A 7 -4.75 31.45 5.94
C HIS A 7 -4.31 30.42 4.87
N GLY A 8 -3.01 30.11 4.88
CA GLY A 8 -2.44 29.01 4.10
C GLY A 8 -2.85 27.66 4.68
N ILE A 9 -3.50 26.83 3.85
CA ILE A 9 -3.75 25.43 4.16
C ILE A 9 -2.45 24.68 3.86
N GLY A 10 -1.69 24.38 4.92
CA GLY A 10 -0.47 23.58 4.84
C GLY A 10 -0.79 22.15 4.44
N THR A 11 -0.46 21.77 3.20
CA THR A 11 -0.43 20.39 2.77
C THR A 11 0.77 19.70 3.44
N ARG A 12 0.51 18.83 4.41
CA ARG A 12 1.55 18.00 5.02
C ARG A 12 1.99 16.96 3.99
N ARG A 13 3.11 17.25 3.30
CA ARG A 13 3.82 16.32 2.41
C ARG A 13 4.44 15.20 3.25
N TRP A 14 3.82 14.03 3.26
CA TRP A 14 4.48 12.82 3.75
C TRP A 14 5.43 12.31 2.67
N THR A 15 6.68 12.78 2.69
CA THR A 15 7.75 12.17 1.90
C THR A 15 8.41 11.10 2.76
N CYS A 16 8.15 9.83 2.45
CA CYS A 16 8.91 8.73 3.03
C CYS A 16 10.24 8.64 2.26
N ARG A 17 11.27 9.35 2.72
CA ARG A 17 12.65 9.12 2.26
C ARG A 17 13.12 7.80 2.87
N ILE A 18 13.16 6.73 2.07
CA ILE A 18 13.97 5.56 2.40
C ILE A 18 15.41 5.93 2.03
N GLY A 19 16.08 6.64 2.93
CA GLY A 19 17.51 6.93 2.87
C GLY A 19 18.31 5.77 3.44
N ALA A 20 19.42 5.44 2.78
CA ALA A 20 20.39 4.43 3.17
C ALA A 20 20.81 4.55 4.65
N MET A 21 20.67 3.47 5.41
CA MET A 21 21.26 3.36 6.75
C MET A 21 22.67 2.79 6.64
N SER A 22 23.66 3.68 6.64
CA SER A 22 24.98 3.38 7.20
C SER A 22 24.98 3.71 8.70
N ARG A 23 25.67 2.85 9.43
CA ARG A 23 25.89 2.73 10.88
C ARG A 23 26.06 4.05 11.63
N CYS A 24 25.60 4.10 12.89
CA CYS A 24 26.34 4.67 14.03
C CYS A 24 25.78 4.14 15.37
N HIS A 25 26.68 3.65 16.23
CA HIS A 25 26.46 3.29 17.63
C HIS A 25 26.36 4.56 18.50
N GLY A 26 25.69 4.48 19.65
CA GLY A 26 25.72 5.53 20.67
C GLY A 26 24.80 5.26 21.85
N ILE A 27 25.38 4.82 22.96
CA ILE A 27 24.80 4.47 24.26
C ILE A 27 24.33 5.73 25.00
N GLY A 28 23.26 5.63 25.81
CA GLY A 28 22.89 6.66 26.78
C GLY A 28 21.68 6.32 27.65
N GLN A 29 21.93 5.68 28.80
CA GLN A 29 20.99 5.48 29.91
C GLN A 29 20.80 6.78 30.73
N ALA A 30 19.58 7.02 31.23
CA ALA A 30 19.31 7.74 32.49
C ALA A 30 17.90 7.31 32.98
N ARG A 31 17.79 6.36 33.91
CA ARG A 31 17.67 6.53 35.38
C ARG A 31 16.70 7.64 35.81
N GLY A 32 15.64 7.23 36.48
CA GLY A 32 14.58 8.09 37.00
C GLY A 32 14.84 8.62 38.40
N ASP A 33 13.84 9.32 38.93
CA ASP A 33 13.78 9.66 40.34
C ASP A 33 12.35 9.57 40.88
N HIS A 34 12.25 8.87 42.00
CA HIS A 34 11.07 8.70 42.83
C HIS A 34 10.86 9.91 43.73
N ARG A 35 9.64 10.44 43.82
CA ARG A 35 9.13 11.06 45.05
C ARG A 35 7.66 10.76 45.26
N ALA A 36 7.38 10.12 46.39
CA ALA A 36 6.07 9.76 46.91
C ALA A 36 5.41 10.96 47.60
N ALA A 37 4.09 11.10 47.45
CA ALA A 37 3.26 11.85 48.38
C ALA A 37 1.80 11.35 48.39
N ARG A 38 1.49 10.59 49.45
CA ARG A 38 0.31 10.60 50.33
C ARG A 38 -1.12 10.48 49.74
N HIS A 39 -1.81 9.51 50.33
CA HIS A 39 -3.22 9.17 50.27
C HIS A 39 -4.19 10.34 50.50
N ARG A 40 -5.25 10.38 49.68
CA ARG A 40 -6.61 10.75 50.11
C ARG A 40 -7.62 9.76 49.53
N SER A 41 -8.41 9.20 50.43
CA SER A 41 -9.57 8.34 50.18
C SER A 41 -10.71 9.18 49.62
N ALA A 42 -11.23 8.81 48.46
CA ALA A 42 -12.56 9.18 48.01
C ALA A 42 -13.15 8.03 47.20
N SER A 43 -14.23 7.47 47.72
CA SER A 43 -15.09 6.48 47.09
C SER A 43 -15.65 7.04 45.78
N SER A 44 -15.09 6.59 44.66
CA SER A 44 -15.62 6.81 43.33
C SER A 44 -16.02 5.44 42.79
N THR A 45 -17.32 5.28 42.56
CA THR A 45 -17.90 4.18 41.79
C THR A 45 -17.27 4.19 40.40
N ARG A 46 -16.17 3.44 40.22
CA ARG A 46 -15.57 3.15 38.93
C ARG A 46 -16.59 2.37 38.12
N ARG A 47 -17.33 3.08 37.27
CA ARG A 47 -17.99 2.48 36.11
C ARG A 47 -16.90 1.77 35.34
N GLN A 48 -16.86 0.45 35.44
CA GLN A 48 -15.93 -0.39 34.71
C GLN A 48 -16.31 -0.26 33.24
N VAL A 49 -15.74 0.74 32.58
CA VAL A 49 -15.70 0.81 31.12
C VAL A 49 -14.93 -0.42 30.72
N ARG A 50 -15.65 -1.47 30.33
CA ARG A 50 -15.10 -2.58 29.57
C ARG A 50 -14.51 -1.94 28.32
N SER A 51 -13.22 -1.66 28.35
CA SER A 51 -12.47 -1.44 27.12
C SER A 51 -12.53 -2.76 26.37
N SER A 52 -13.48 -2.89 25.44
CA SER A 52 -13.31 -3.87 24.36
C SER A 52 -11.90 -3.67 23.83
N PRO A 53 -11.09 -4.73 23.67
CA PRO A 53 -9.79 -4.58 23.05
C PRO A 53 -10.06 -4.03 21.67
N ARG A 54 -9.76 -2.74 21.46
CA ARG A 54 -9.60 -2.20 20.12
C ARG A 54 -8.43 -3.00 19.56
N ARG A 55 -8.71 -4.09 18.82
CA ARG A 55 -7.74 -4.67 17.91
C ARG A 55 -7.25 -3.48 17.10
N SER A 56 -6.00 -3.08 17.32
CA SER A 56 -5.38 -2.01 16.54
C SER A 56 -5.57 -2.40 15.08
N ALA A 57 -6.18 -1.51 14.31
CA ALA A 57 -6.50 -1.82 12.94
C ALA A 57 -5.18 -2.19 12.21
N PRO A 58 -5.17 -3.24 11.38
CA PRO A 58 -3.95 -3.75 10.75
C PRO A 58 -3.19 -2.62 10.03
N TRP A 59 -1.87 -2.60 10.11
CA TRP A 59 -1.08 -1.62 9.36
C TRP A 59 -1.36 -1.76 7.87
N ARG A 60 -1.46 -0.63 7.16
CA ARG A 60 -1.76 -0.57 5.72
C ARG A 60 -0.76 0.33 5.03
N ILE A 61 -0.12 -0.17 3.99
CA ILE A 61 0.89 0.57 3.24
C ILE A 61 0.54 0.50 1.77
N PHE A 62 0.44 1.64 1.11
CA PHE A 62 0.38 1.71 -0.34
C PHE A 62 1.81 1.89 -0.86
N ILE A 63 2.27 1.00 -1.74
CA ILE A 63 3.55 1.16 -2.42
C ILE A 63 3.25 1.69 -3.81
N HIS A 64 3.48 2.99 -4.00
CA HIS A 64 3.29 3.67 -5.27
C HIS A 64 4.61 3.73 -6.04
N PRO A 65 4.59 3.59 -7.38
CA PRO A 65 5.78 3.80 -8.19
C PRO A 65 6.43 5.18 -8.00
N GLN A 66 7.73 5.26 -8.22
CA GLN A 66 8.49 6.49 -8.20
C GLN A 66 9.54 6.47 -9.31
N ILE A 67 9.96 7.66 -9.75
CA ILE A 67 11.05 7.79 -10.73
C ILE A 67 12.28 7.08 -10.15
N PRO A 68 12.88 6.11 -10.89
CA PRO A 68 14.07 5.42 -10.43
C PRO A 68 15.22 6.40 -10.19
N SER A 69 16.16 6.05 -9.31
CA SER A 69 17.36 6.87 -9.07
C SER A 69 18.15 7.09 -10.35
N ASP A 70 18.87 8.22 -10.46
CA ASP A 70 19.67 8.51 -11.65
C ASP A 70 20.68 7.42 -11.98
N ALA A 71 21.36 6.86 -10.97
CA ALA A 71 22.29 5.74 -11.17
C ALA A 71 21.63 4.53 -11.86
N LEU A 72 20.38 4.23 -11.52
CA LEU A 72 19.63 3.15 -12.17
C LEU A 72 19.14 3.55 -13.57
N ARG A 73 18.71 4.79 -13.75
CA ARG A 73 18.33 5.32 -15.06
C ARG A 73 19.51 5.27 -16.03
N ASP A 74 20.68 5.70 -15.59
CA ASP A 74 21.92 5.66 -16.36
C ASP A 74 22.29 4.22 -16.74
N ALA A 75 22.09 3.26 -15.84
CA ALA A 75 22.46 1.87 -16.06
C ALA A 75 21.49 1.08 -16.96
N ALA A 76 20.18 1.39 -16.91
CA ALA A 76 19.14 0.50 -17.46
C ALA A 76 18.13 1.18 -18.40
N TYR A 77 18.02 2.50 -18.41
CA TYR A 77 16.92 3.21 -19.08
C TYR A 77 17.34 4.34 -20.03
N ARG A 78 18.63 4.60 -20.18
CA ARG A 78 19.16 5.65 -21.06
C ARG A 78 19.77 5.12 -22.36
N GLY A 79 19.90 6.03 -23.32
CA GLY A 79 20.64 5.80 -24.57
C GLY A 79 19.77 5.75 -25.81
N ILE A 80 18.50 6.18 -25.72
CA ILE A 80 17.58 6.27 -26.85
C ILE A 80 17.40 7.73 -27.24
N GLU A 81 16.66 8.50 -26.44
CA GLU A 81 16.38 9.93 -26.62
C GLU A 81 15.81 10.47 -25.28
N PRO A 82 16.14 11.69 -24.82
CA PRO A 82 15.80 12.15 -23.47
C PRO A 82 14.34 11.96 -23.00
N LEU A 83 13.33 12.26 -23.83
CA LEU A 83 11.93 12.07 -23.46
C LEU A 83 11.54 10.59 -23.47
N THR A 84 12.05 9.83 -24.43
CA THR A 84 11.85 8.38 -24.53
C THR A 84 12.48 7.64 -23.36
N ASP A 85 13.71 8.02 -22.98
CA ASP A 85 14.43 7.51 -21.80
C ASP A 85 13.62 7.76 -20.53
N LEU A 86 13.04 8.97 -20.38
CA LEU A 86 12.19 9.29 -19.26
C LEU A 86 10.90 8.45 -19.27
N GLY A 87 10.23 8.31 -20.42
CA GLY A 87 9.04 7.48 -20.56
C GLY A 87 9.30 6.02 -20.21
N LEU A 88 10.41 5.45 -20.71
CA LEU A 88 10.85 4.09 -20.41
C LEU A 88 11.16 3.90 -18.93
N ALA A 89 11.88 4.83 -18.30
CA ALA A 89 12.19 4.80 -16.88
C ALA A 89 10.94 5.00 -15.98
N THR A 90 9.85 5.52 -16.54
CA THR A 90 8.64 5.88 -15.80
C THR A 90 7.45 5.03 -16.24
N PHE A 91 6.39 5.66 -16.77
CA PHE A 91 5.09 5.03 -17.06
C PHE A 91 5.16 3.89 -18.08
N GLY A 92 6.19 3.86 -18.93
CA GLY A 92 6.34 2.82 -19.93
C GLY A 92 6.81 1.49 -19.36
N TRP A 93 7.63 1.50 -18.28
CA TRP A 93 8.21 0.27 -17.73
C TRP A 93 8.78 0.44 -16.32
N GLY A 94 9.74 1.36 -16.13
CA GLY A 94 10.59 1.41 -14.95
C GLY A 94 9.85 1.62 -13.63
N TRP A 95 8.78 2.43 -13.62
CA TRP A 95 7.92 2.61 -12.45
C TRP A 95 7.41 1.28 -11.89
N HIS A 96 6.93 0.41 -12.78
CA HIS A 96 6.31 -0.85 -12.40
C HIS A 96 7.37 -1.83 -11.90
N ILE A 97 8.53 -1.92 -12.55
CA ILE A 97 9.64 -2.79 -12.11
C ILE A 97 10.15 -2.41 -10.72
N GLU A 98 10.33 -1.11 -10.46
CA GLU A 98 10.82 -0.63 -9.17
C GLU A 98 9.80 -0.86 -8.04
N ALA A 99 8.52 -0.59 -8.31
CA ALA A 99 7.46 -0.85 -7.34
C ALA A 99 7.30 -2.35 -7.04
N ALA A 100 7.35 -3.20 -8.08
CA ALA A 100 7.38 -4.66 -7.94
C ALA A 100 8.52 -5.12 -7.05
N THR A 101 9.73 -4.60 -7.32
CA THR A 101 10.95 -4.94 -6.61
C THR A 101 10.86 -4.51 -5.15
N ALA A 102 10.39 -3.29 -4.88
CA ALA A 102 10.18 -2.80 -3.53
C ALA A 102 9.19 -3.67 -2.74
N ALA A 103 8.04 -3.99 -3.34
CA ALA A 103 7.02 -4.84 -2.74
C ALA A 103 7.55 -6.27 -2.49
N LEU A 104 8.18 -6.87 -3.49
CA LEU A 104 8.73 -8.22 -3.40
C LEU A 104 9.75 -8.30 -2.27
N ARG A 105 10.67 -7.32 -2.13
CA ARG A 105 11.72 -7.31 -1.08
C ARG A 105 11.18 -7.34 0.35
N VAL A 106 9.94 -6.90 0.59
CA VAL A 106 9.31 -6.97 1.92
C VAL A 106 9.14 -8.43 2.36
N ILE A 107 8.82 -9.32 1.40
CA ILE A 107 8.40 -10.70 1.64
C ILE A 107 9.59 -11.60 2.07
N PRO A 108 10.68 -11.77 1.30
CA PRO A 108 11.83 -12.59 1.69
C PRO A 108 12.63 -11.99 2.86
N ARG A 109 12.34 -10.75 3.28
CA ARG A 109 12.83 -10.22 4.56
C ARG A 109 12.10 -10.81 5.78
N GLY A 110 11.13 -11.70 5.56
CA GLY A 110 10.26 -12.28 6.60
C GLY A 110 9.36 -11.25 7.28
N THR A 111 9.11 -10.11 6.64
CA THR A 111 8.34 -9.02 7.25
C THR A 111 6.90 -9.45 7.50
N LEU A 112 6.31 -10.17 6.54
CA LEU A 112 4.93 -10.65 6.63
C LEU A 112 4.80 -11.84 7.59
N ASP A 113 5.88 -12.59 7.84
CA ASP A 113 5.90 -13.61 8.90
C ASP A 113 5.88 -13.01 10.31
N ARG A 114 6.51 -11.85 10.49
CA ARG A 114 6.51 -11.11 11.77
C ARG A 114 5.26 -10.25 11.94
N HIS A 115 4.66 -9.81 10.85
CA HIS A 115 3.47 -8.95 10.82
C HIS A 115 2.42 -9.54 9.88
N PRO A 116 1.79 -10.67 10.22
CA PRO A 116 0.84 -11.36 9.33
C PRO A 116 -0.39 -10.52 9.01
N ASP A 117 -0.73 -9.56 9.87
CA ASP A 117 -1.85 -8.65 9.68
C ASP A 117 -1.51 -7.45 8.77
N LEU A 118 -0.24 -7.22 8.41
CA LEU A 118 0.15 -6.11 7.53
C LEU A 118 -0.49 -6.27 6.14
N GLN A 119 -1.20 -5.23 5.70
CA GLN A 119 -1.80 -5.17 4.36
C GLN A 119 -1.00 -4.22 3.47
N ILE A 120 -0.70 -4.65 2.25
CA ILE A 120 0.00 -3.88 1.23
C ILE A 120 -0.96 -3.64 0.07
N VAL A 121 -1.01 -2.42 -0.44
CA VAL A 121 -1.79 -2.06 -1.63
C VAL A 121 -0.83 -1.72 -2.76
N LEU A 122 -1.04 -2.34 -3.92
CA LEU A 122 -0.27 -2.10 -5.14
C LEU A 122 -1.14 -1.52 -6.26
N GLY A 123 -0.56 -0.57 -7.00
CA GLY A 123 -1.09 0.01 -8.23
C GLY A 123 -1.16 -1.00 -9.38
N HIS A 124 -1.73 -0.57 -10.51
CA HIS A 124 -1.43 -1.13 -11.84
C HIS A 124 -1.48 -2.67 -11.90
N TRP A 125 -2.54 -3.26 -11.35
CA TRP A 125 -2.73 -4.72 -11.28
C TRP A 125 -1.63 -5.49 -10.54
N GLY A 126 -0.94 -4.82 -9.62
CA GLY A 126 0.11 -5.40 -8.79
C GLY A 126 1.53 -5.22 -9.33
N GLU A 127 1.78 -4.25 -10.20
CA GLU A 127 3.13 -3.87 -10.64
C GLU A 127 3.91 -5.07 -11.19
N LEU A 128 3.35 -5.83 -12.15
CA LEU A 128 3.96 -7.03 -12.76
C LEU A 128 4.21 -8.23 -11.81
N LEU A 129 4.24 -8.03 -10.50
CA LEU A 129 4.57 -9.06 -9.51
C LEU A 129 3.66 -10.30 -9.60
N PRO A 130 2.32 -10.19 -9.79
CA PRO A 130 1.44 -11.33 -9.97
C PRO A 130 1.82 -12.26 -11.13
N PHE A 131 2.40 -11.71 -12.21
CA PHE A 131 2.84 -12.49 -13.37
C PHE A 131 4.05 -13.37 -13.06
N TRP A 132 4.92 -12.93 -12.15
CA TRP A 132 6.17 -13.61 -11.82
C TRP A 132 6.12 -14.48 -10.55
N ARG A 133 4.94 -14.58 -9.92
CA ARG A 133 4.77 -15.21 -8.60
C ARG A 133 5.32 -16.64 -8.50
N ASP A 134 5.14 -17.46 -9.55
CA ASP A 134 5.53 -18.88 -9.51
C ASP A 134 7.06 -19.02 -9.50
N ARG A 135 7.77 -18.13 -10.18
CA ARG A 135 9.24 -18.04 -10.10
C ARG A 135 9.67 -17.43 -8.76
N ALA A 136 8.96 -16.41 -8.28
CA ALA A 136 9.26 -15.76 -7.00
C ALA A 136 9.13 -16.72 -5.81
N ASP A 137 8.26 -17.74 -5.86
CA ASP A 137 8.12 -18.75 -4.81
C ASP A 137 9.43 -19.45 -4.44
N SER A 138 10.37 -19.58 -5.38
CA SER A 138 11.69 -20.15 -5.10
C SER A 138 12.49 -19.33 -4.07
N LEU A 139 12.20 -18.03 -3.94
CA LEU A 139 12.82 -17.17 -2.92
C LEU A 139 12.39 -17.55 -1.50
N ALA A 140 11.18 -18.10 -1.32
CA ALA A 140 10.67 -18.45 0.00
C ALA A 140 11.58 -19.46 0.72
N ARG A 141 12.06 -20.48 0.00
CA ARG A 141 13.00 -21.47 0.54
C ARG A 141 14.35 -20.85 0.90
N LEU A 142 14.89 -20.00 0.01
CA LEU A 142 16.18 -19.33 0.24
C LEU A 142 16.13 -18.37 1.44
N ALA A 143 14.98 -17.73 1.65
CA ALA A 143 14.74 -16.79 2.73
C ALA A 143 14.23 -17.43 4.02
N GLY A 144 13.98 -18.75 4.04
CA GLY A 144 13.44 -19.45 5.21
C GLY A 144 12.05 -18.98 5.65
N LEU A 145 11.19 -18.60 4.69
CA LEU A 145 9.83 -18.13 4.97
C LEU A 145 8.90 -19.26 5.39
N LYS A 146 7.87 -18.92 6.17
CA LYS A 146 6.82 -19.89 6.58
C LYS A 146 5.88 -20.29 5.44
N HIS A 147 5.67 -19.38 4.48
CA HIS A 147 4.76 -19.58 3.36
C HIS A 147 5.44 -19.23 2.02
N ARG A 148 4.83 -19.62 0.90
CA ARG A 148 5.32 -19.23 -0.42
C ARG A 148 5.04 -17.75 -0.68
N ILE A 149 5.76 -17.14 -1.62
CA ILE A 149 5.52 -15.75 -2.01
C ILE A 149 4.06 -15.59 -2.48
N SER A 150 3.58 -16.52 -3.31
CA SER A 150 2.21 -16.58 -3.82
C SER A 150 1.14 -16.63 -2.73
N ASP A 151 1.43 -17.25 -1.59
CA ASP A 151 0.50 -17.28 -0.45
C ASP A 151 0.38 -15.87 0.18
N TYR A 152 1.49 -15.14 0.37
CA TYR A 152 1.45 -13.75 0.85
C TYR A 152 0.77 -12.80 -0.14
N LEU A 153 0.94 -13.01 -1.45
CA LEU A 153 0.22 -12.22 -2.46
C LEU A 153 -1.31 -12.35 -2.29
N ARG A 154 -1.79 -13.52 -1.83
CA ARG A 154 -3.22 -13.78 -1.59
C ARG A 154 -3.71 -13.23 -0.24
N THR A 155 -2.87 -13.27 0.79
CA THR A 155 -3.29 -12.95 2.17
C THR A 155 -2.99 -11.52 2.60
N ASN A 156 -1.97 -10.88 2.01
CA ASN A 156 -1.44 -9.59 2.48
C ASN A 156 -1.54 -8.49 1.44
N LEU A 157 -1.78 -8.80 0.17
CA LEU A 157 -1.82 -7.80 -0.89
C LEU A 157 -3.24 -7.52 -1.38
N PHE A 158 -3.50 -6.23 -1.61
CA PHE A 158 -4.60 -5.73 -2.42
C PHE A 158 -4.05 -5.16 -3.72
N LEU A 159 -4.72 -5.46 -4.83
CA LEU A 159 -4.36 -4.97 -6.16
C LEU A 159 -5.37 -3.92 -6.59
N THR A 160 -4.89 -2.86 -7.23
CA THR A 160 -5.76 -1.81 -7.76
C THR A 160 -5.75 -1.77 -9.27
N THR A 161 -6.85 -1.32 -9.86
CA THR A 161 -7.00 -1.15 -11.31
C THR A 161 -6.27 0.08 -11.86
N SER A 162 -5.57 0.86 -11.00
CA SER A 162 -5.06 2.22 -11.25
C SER A 162 -4.72 2.48 -12.71
N GLY A 163 -5.56 3.26 -13.39
CA GLY A 163 -5.32 3.74 -14.75
C GLY A 163 -5.43 2.71 -15.88
N MET A 164 -5.75 1.45 -15.58
CA MET A 164 -5.66 0.33 -16.52
C MET A 164 -6.95 -0.51 -16.52
N LEU A 165 -8.00 -0.01 -17.17
CA LEU A 165 -9.29 -0.70 -17.28
C LEU A 165 -9.27 -1.82 -18.34
N ASN A 166 -8.44 -2.85 -18.12
CA ASN A 166 -8.21 -3.94 -19.05
C ASN A 166 -8.78 -5.28 -18.50
N PRO A 167 -9.78 -5.89 -19.16
CA PRO A 167 -10.36 -7.16 -18.74
C PRO A 167 -9.36 -8.33 -18.68
N ALA A 168 -8.35 -8.35 -19.54
CA ALA A 168 -7.33 -9.41 -19.50
C ALA A 168 -6.50 -9.36 -18.20
N LEU A 169 -6.21 -8.15 -17.70
CA LEU A 169 -5.52 -7.96 -16.43
C LEU A 169 -6.40 -8.38 -15.25
N LEU A 170 -7.70 -8.08 -15.32
CA LEU A 170 -8.68 -8.60 -14.36
C LEU A 170 -8.69 -10.13 -14.33
N HIS A 171 -8.81 -10.77 -15.50
CA HIS A 171 -8.80 -12.23 -15.59
C HIS A 171 -7.52 -12.82 -15.00
N HIS A 172 -6.35 -12.24 -15.33
CA HIS A 172 -5.09 -12.67 -14.75
C HIS A 172 -5.07 -12.51 -13.22
N ALA A 173 -5.47 -11.34 -12.70
CA ALA A 173 -5.50 -11.08 -11.27
C ALA A 173 -6.37 -12.08 -10.52
N LEU A 174 -7.51 -12.50 -11.09
CA LEU A 174 -8.39 -13.51 -10.51
C LEU A 174 -7.80 -14.93 -10.52
N THR A 175 -6.77 -15.22 -11.33
CA THR A 175 -5.99 -16.46 -11.19
C THR A 175 -5.01 -16.43 -10.00
N VAL A 176 -4.63 -15.22 -9.60
CA VAL A 176 -3.66 -14.99 -8.52
C VAL A 176 -4.34 -14.81 -7.17
N THR A 177 -5.45 -14.08 -7.13
CA THR A 177 -6.18 -13.69 -5.92
C THR A 177 -7.69 -13.69 -6.15
N THR A 178 -8.49 -13.22 -5.18
CA THR A 178 -9.95 -13.14 -5.30
C THR A 178 -10.43 -11.71 -5.45
N THR A 179 -11.70 -11.53 -5.85
CA THR A 179 -12.35 -10.22 -5.90
C THR A 179 -12.25 -9.45 -4.58
N ASP A 180 -12.21 -10.11 -3.43
CA ASP A 180 -12.08 -9.48 -2.11
C ASP A 180 -10.73 -8.74 -1.91
N ARG A 181 -9.77 -8.98 -2.81
CA ARG A 181 -8.45 -8.35 -2.80
C ARG A 181 -8.26 -7.33 -3.93
N LEU A 182 -9.31 -7.00 -4.65
CA LEU A 182 -9.27 -6.02 -5.73
C LEU A 182 -9.92 -4.70 -5.30
N ILE A 183 -9.31 -3.58 -5.68
CA ILE A 183 -9.83 -2.24 -5.40
C ILE A 183 -9.85 -1.43 -6.70
N PHE A 184 -10.97 -0.79 -7.00
CA PHE A 184 -11.05 0.13 -8.12
C PHE A 184 -10.23 1.41 -7.83
N SER A 185 -9.42 1.83 -8.81
CA SER A 185 -8.67 3.09 -8.82
C SER A 185 -8.49 3.57 -10.25
N THR A 186 -8.47 4.89 -10.46
CA THR A 186 -8.35 5.51 -11.79
C THR A 186 -6.97 6.04 -12.11
N ASP A 187 -6.07 6.20 -11.14
CA ASP A 187 -4.78 6.90 -11.32
C ASP A 187 -4.91 8.38 -11.73
N SER A 188 -5.91 9.08 -11.17
CA SER A 188 -6.07 10.52 -11.37
C SER A 188 -4.92 11.30 -10.73
N PRO A 189 -4.34 12.33 -11.41
CA PRO A 189 -4.85 12.97 -12.63
C PRO A 189 -4.24 12.45 -13.95
N PHE A 190 -3.35 11.45 -13.91
CA PHE A 190 -2.64 10.96 -15.09
C PHE A 190 -3.56 10.22 -16.06
N GLN A 191 -4.55 9.50 -15.53
CA GLN A 191 -5.58 8.85 -16.29
C GLN A 191 -6.96 9.41 -15.90
N GLN A 192 -7.82 9.62 -16.89
CA GLN A 192 -9.15 10.19 -16.72
C GLN A 192 -10.18 9.40 -17.53
N PRO A 193 -10.45 8.13 -17.16
CA PRO A 193 -11.47 7.34 -17.84
C PRO A 193 -12.84 8.01 -17.69
N THR A 194 -13.64 7.94 -18.75
CA THR A 194 -15.01 8.45 -18.70
C THR A 194 -15.87 7.55 -17.82
N ARG A 195 -17.05 8.03 -17.42
CA ARG A 195 -18.02 7.19 -16.71
C ARG A 195 -18.39 5.94 -17.52
N ALA A 196 -18.52 6.08 -18.85
CA ALA A 196 -18.83 4.96 -19.73
C ALA A 196 -17.72 3.90 -19.71
N ASP A 197 -16.44 4.30 -19.78
CA ASP A 197 -15.31 3.37 -19.71
C ASP A 197 -15.31 2.57 -18.40
N ILE A 198 -15.61 3.25 -17.28
CA ILE A 198 -15.70 2.63 -15.96
C ILE A 198 -16.86 1.62 -15.92
N ASP A 199 -18.05 2.02 -16.39
CA ASP A 199 -19.23 1.15 -16.37
C ASP A 199 -19.03 -0.07 -17.29
N THR A 200 -18.44 0.11 -18.48
CA THR A 200 -18.06 -0.98 -19.38
C THR A 200 -17.09 -1.95 -18.72
N PHE A 201 -16.05 -1.44 -18.05
CA PHE A 201 -15.11 -2.29 -17.33
C PHE A 201 -15.77 -3.07 -16.19
N LEU A 202 -16.61 -2.42 -15.38
CA LEU A 202 -17.30 -3.06 -14.26
C LEU A 202 -18.32 -4.11 -14.71
N ALA A 203 -18.80 -4.06 -15.96
CA ALA A 203 -19.68 -5.08 -16.52
C ALA A 203 -19.01 -6.46 -16.65
N HIS A 204 -17.67 -6.54 -16.65
CA HIS A 204 -16.92 -7.81 -16.69
C HIS A 204 -17.03 -8.65 -15.40
N PHE A 205 -17.50 -8.07 -14.30
CA PHE A 205 -17.77 -8.81 -13.07
C PHE A 205 -19.13 -9.51 -13.17
N ALA A 206 -19.15 -10.81 -12.86
CA ALA A 206 -20.31 -11.67 -13.03
C ALA A 206 -21.48 -11.34 -12.09
N SER A 207 -21.21 -10.81 -10.90
CA SER A 207 -22.22 -10.51 -9.89
C SER A 207 -22.19 -9.06 -9.44
N ASP A 208 -23.35 -8.50 -9.10
CA ASP A 208 -23.42 -7.17 -8.49
C ASP A 208 -22.72 -7.12 -7.12
N GLY A 209 -22.63 -8.27 -6.44
CA GLY A 209 -21.84 -8.41 -5.22
C GLY A 209 -20.36 -8.12 -5.48
N ASP A 210 -19.79 -8.73 -6.51
CA ASP A 210 -18.40 -8.54 -6.90
C ASP A 210 -18.13 -7.12 -7.40
N ARG A 211 -19.06 -6.55 -8.19
CA ARG A 211 -19.00 -5.15 -8.63
C ARG A 211 -18.95 -4.21 -7.43
N ARG A 212 -19.80 -4.41 -6.43
CA ARG A 212 -19.80 -3.61 -5.19
C ARG A 212 -18.51 -3.78 -4.39
N LYS A 213 -17.99 -5.01 -4.29
CA LYS A 213 -16.72 -5.28 -3.61
C LYS A 213 -15.59 -4.44 -4.17
N ILE A 214 -15.32 -4.55 -5.48
CA ILE A 214 -14.22 -3.82 -6.10
C ILE A 214 -14.45 -2.30 -6.13
N SER A 215 -15.69 -1.86 -6.36
CA SER A 215 -16.01 -0.44 -6.53
C SER A 215 -15.94 0.35 -5.23
N SER A 216 -16.25 -0.27 -4.09
CA SER A 216 -16.28 0.47 -2.81
C SER A 216 -16.07 -0.38 -1.56
N THR A 217 -16.69 -1.56 -1.43
CA THR A 217 -16.71 -2.29 -0.14
C THR A 217 -15.32 -2.72 0.32
N ASN A 218 -14.47 -3.17 -0.60
CA ASN A 218 -13.11 -3.61 -0.24
C ASN A 218 -12.27 -2.43 0.25
N ALA A 219 -12.30 -1.30 -0.47
CA ALA A 219 -11.59 -0.09 -0.07
C ALA A 219 -12.13 0.46 1.26
N ALA A 220 -13.46 0.46 1.44
CA ALA A 220 -14.08 0.91 2.67
C ALA A 220 -13.71 0.06 3.87
N THR A 221 -13.74 -1.27 3.71
CA THR A 221 -13.33 -2.22 4.75
C THR A 221 -11.84 -2.09 5.05
N LEU A 222 -11.01 -2.02 4.00
CA LEU A 222 -9.57 -1.86 4.17
C LEU A 222 -9.27 -0.56 4.88
N PHE A 223 -9.74 0.59 4.42
CA PHE A 223 -9.38 1.90 4.99
C PHE A 223 -10.29 2.37 6.13
N ASN A 224 -11.21 1.54 6.60
CA ASN A 224 -12.16 1.85 7.67
C ASN A 224 -12.99 3.12 7.35
N ILE A 225 -13.57 3.15 6.15
CA ILE A 225 -14.46 4.22 5.67
C ILE A 225 -15.91 3.77 5.89
N ASP A 226 -16.70 4.59 6.56
CA ASP A 226 -18.12 4.37 6.71
C ASP A 226 -18.86 4.80 5.43
N LEU A 227 -19.48 3.84 4.74
CA LEU A 227 -20.26 4.08 3.53
C LEU A 227 -21.70 4.53 3.81
N THR A 228 -22.17 4.39 5.05
CA THR A 228 -23.54 4.75 5.46
C THR A 228 -23.67 6.18 5.96
N ALA A 229 -22.55 6.85 6.24
CA ALA A 229 -22.50 8.23 6.74
C ALA A 229 -22.80 9.29 5.66
N ARG A 230 -23.69 9.00 4.69
CA ARG A 230 -24.09 9.91 3.61
C ARG A 230 -25.54 10.35 3.76
#